data_AF-A0A6N6N8H9-F1
#
_entry.id   AF-A0A6N6N8H9-F1
#
_cell.length_a   1.000
_cell.length_b   1.000
_cell.length_c   1.000
_cell.angle_alpha   90.00
_cell.angle_beta   90.00
_cell.angle_gamma   90.00
#
_symmetry.space_group_name_H-M   'P 1'
#
loop_
_entity.id
_entity.type
_entity.pdbx_description
1 polymer ?
#
loop_
_entity_poly.entity_id
_entity_poly.type
_entity_poly.pdbx_seq_one_letter_code
_entity_poly.pdbx_strand_id
1 'polypeptide(L)'
;MINKSAALQAYQNNMGTLQRNKRQQNIENTVADGLAKPQEPRTSFEDTVKQSLNKVNDMQSEKTAMIESFAAGENTNVHELMITMQKAGLAMNMTSAVRGKVLSAYQEIMRMQF
;
A
#
# COMPACT_ATOMS: atom_id res chain seq x y z
N MET A 1 21.27 -66.64 -22.79
CA MET A 1 20.50 -65.41 -23.10
C MET A 1 20.40 -64.60 -21.82
N ILE A 2 21.13 -63.49 -21.72
CA ILE A 2 21.04 -62.54 -20.59
C ILE A 2 20.71 -61.19 -21.21
N ASN A 3 19.56 -60.65 -20.80
CA ASN A 3 18.83 -59.57 -21.45
C ASN A 3 19.62 -58.25 -21.48
N LYS A 4 20.01 -57.80 -22.69
CA LYS A 4 20.50 -56.44 -22.96
C LYS A 4 19.48 -55.34 -22.58
N SER A 5 18.21 -55.68 -22.38
CA SER A 5 17.15 -54.74 -21.98
C SER A 5 17.22 -54.29 -20.52
N ALA A 6 17.78 -55.10 -19.62
CA ALA A 6 17.87 -54.76 -18.19
C ALA A 6 18.93 -53.67 -17.90
N ALA A 7 20.06 -53.71 -18.61
CA ALA A 7 21.09 -52.68 -18.52
C ALA A 7 20.61 -51.33 -19.10
N LEU A 8 19.84 -51.36 -20.20
CA LEU A 8 19.25 -50.15 -20.81
C LEU A 8 18.12 -49.54 -19.95
N GLN A 9 17.34 -50.36 -19.24
CA GLN A 9 16.33 -49.89 -18.29
C GLN A 9 16.93 -49.24 -17.03
N ALA A 10 18.06 -49.74 -16.55
CA ALA A 10 18.78 -49.14 -15.42
C ALA A 10 19.30 -47.71 -15.76
N TYR A 11 19.76 -47.49 -16.99
CA TYR A 11 20.18 -46.16 -17.47
C TYR A 11 19.00 -45.20 -17.70
N GLN A 12 17.84 -45.69 -18.13
CA GLN A 12 16.63 -44.86 -18.28
C GLN A 12 16.00 -44.49 -16.93
N ASN A 13 15.98 -45.41 -15.97
CA ASN A 13 15.40 -45.17 -14.65
C ASN A 13 16.24 -44.21 -13.79
N ASN A 14 17.57 -44.20 -13.96
CA ASN A 14 18.43 -43.26 -13.23
C ASN A 14 18.52 -41.87 -13.88
N MET A 15 17.96 -41.64 -15.07
CA MET A 15 17.83 -40.29 -15.66
C MET A 15 16.58 -39.53 -15.18
N GLY A 16 15.55 -40.22 -14.70
CA GLY A 16 14.34 -39.59 -14.14
C GLY A 16 14.49 -39.09 -12.69
N THR A 17 15.44 -39.66 -11.94
CA THR A 17 15.71 -39.34 -10.53
C THR A 17 16.51 -38.05 -10.36
N LEU A 18 17.37 -37.68 -11.32
CA LEU A 18 18.09 -36.39 -11.31
C LEU A 18 17.18 -35.18 -11.56
N GLN A 19 16.00 -35.36 -12.17
CA GLN A 19 15.04 -34.28 -12.41
C GLN A 19 14.07 -34.06 -11.24
N ARG A 20 13.89 -35.07 -10.37
CA ARG A 20 13.05 -34.93 -9.17
C ARG A 20 13.79 -34.17 -8.06
N ASN A 21 15.08 -34.45 -7.85
CA ASN A 21 15.90 -33.73 -6.89
C ASN A 21 16.04 -32.23 -7.24
N LYS A 22 16.27 -31.89 -8.52
CA LYS A 22 16.33 -30.48 -8.97
C LYS A 22 15.01 -29.72 -8.82
N ARG A 23 13.87 -30.40 -8.93
CA ARG A 23 12.54 -29.79 -8.72
C ARG A 23 12.21 -29.62 -7.24
N GLN A 24 12.62 -30.54 -6.37
CA GLN A 24 12.44 -30.40 -4.93
C GLN A 24 13.29 -29.25 -4.35
N GLN A 25 14.55 -29.12 -4.81
CA GLN A 25 15.42 -28.00 -4.43
C GLN A 25 14.89 -26.62 -4.87
N ASN A 26 14.25 -26.55 -6.05
CA ASN A 26 13.67 -25.31 -6.53
C ASN A 26 12.43 -24.88 -5.73
N ILE A 27 11.60 -25.84 -5.28
CA ILE A 27 10.41 -25.54 -4.49
C ILE A 27 10.81 -24.94 -3.13
N GLU A 28 11.74 -25.57 -2.40
CA GLU A 28 12.24 -25.04 -1.12
C GLU A 28 12.85 -23.63 -1.25
N ASN A 29 13.62 -23.36 -2.31
CA ASN A 29 14.18 -22.04 -2.56
C ASN A 29 13.11 -20.97 -2.86
N THR A 30 12.03 -21.31 -3.59
CA THR A 30 10.92 -20.36 -3.80
C THR A 30 10.08 -20.10 -2.55
N VAL A 31 9.89 -21.09 -1.67
CA VAL A 31 9.13 -20.87 -0.42
C VAL A 31 9.97 -20.08 0.59
N ALA A 32 11.29 -20.31 0.64
CA ALA A 32 12.22 -19.56 1.48
C ALA A 32 12.41 -18.10 1.01
N ASP A 33 12.52 -17.85 -0.30
CA ASP A 33 12.67 -16.48 -0.85
C ASP A 33 11.39 -15.63 -0.70
N GLY A 34 10.22 -16.27 -0.65
CA GLY A 34 8.93 -15.60 -0.38
C GLY A 34 8.72 -15.19 1.10
N LEU A 35 9.41 -15.85 2.03
CA LEU A 35 9.36 -15.55 3.47
C LEU A 35 10.52 -14.67 3.95
N ALA A 36 11.61 -14.59 3.18
CA ALA A 36 12.84 -13.88 3.56
C ALA A 36 12.94 -12.43 3.07
N LYS A 37 12.07 -11.99 2.14
CA LYS A 37 12.05 -10.59 1.70
C LYS A 37 11.07 -9.79 2.56
N PRO A 38 11.55 -8.82 3.37
CA PRO A 38 10.69 -7.84 3.99
C PRO A 38 9.87 -7.20 2.87
N GLN A 39 8.55 -7.34 2.96
CA GLN A 39 7.66 -6.77 1.97
C GLN A 39 7.71 -5.25 2.18
N GLU A 40 8.52 -4.57 1.37
CA GLU A 40 8.60 -3.11 1.30
C GLU A 40 7.16 -2.57 1.28
N PRO A 41 6.77 -1.70 2.23
CA PRO A 41 5.44 -1.12 2.24
C PRO A 41 5.23 -0.42 0.89
N ARG A 42 4.27 -0.91 0.11
CA ARG A 42 3.98 -0.44 -1.27
C ARG A 42 3.66 1.06 -1.35
N THR A 43 3.45 1.71 -0.21
CA THR A 43 3.28 3.16 -0.05
C THR A 43 3.90 3.58 1.27
N SER A 44 4.74 4.62 1.24
CA SER A 44 5.29 5.18 2.47
C SER A 44 4.22 5.95 3.24
N PHE A 45 4.37 6.04 4.56
CA PHE A 45 3.51 6.88 5.39
C PHE A 45 3.58 8.35 4.95
N GLU A 46 4.78 8.82 4.58
CA GLU A 46 4.99 10.18 4.07
C GLU A 46 4.16 10.45 2.82
N ASP A 47 4.15 9.53 1.86
CA ASP A 47 3.36 9.66 0.63
C ASP A 47 1.87 9.70 0.94
N THR A 48 1.41 8.86 1.86
CA THR A 48 0.00 8.83 2.29
C THR A 48 -0.41 10.15 2.94
N VAL A 49 0.45 10.72 3.79
CA VAL A 49 0.20 12.02 4.44
C VAL A 49 0.20 13.14 3.39
N LYS A 50 1.17 13.19 2.49
CA LYS A 50 1.22 14.17 1.39
C LYS A 50 -0.04 14.10 0.54
N GLN A 51 -0.45 12.91 0.13
CA GLN A 51 -1.64 12.70 -0.67
C GLN A 51 -2.91 13.14 0.08
N SER A 52 -3.00 12.85 1.38
CA SER A 52 -4.13 13.28 2.22
C SER A 52 -4.20 14.81 2.35
N LEU A 53 -3.05 15.48 2.52
CA LEU A 53 -2.99 16.95 2.57
C LEU A 53 -3.42 17.58 1.25
N ASN A 54 -2.96 17.03 0.13
CA ASN A 54 -3.41 17.46 -1.20
C ASN A 54 -4.93 17.30 -1.33
N LYS A 55 -5.47 16.17 -0.87
CA LYS A 55 -6.91 15.92 -0.94
C LYS A 55 -7.72 16.91 -0.11
N VAL A 56 -7.22 17.32 1.06
CA VAL A 56 -7.86 18.36 1.89
C VAL A 56 -7.83 19.71 1.17
N ASN A 57 -6.74 20.05 0.50
CA ASN A 57 -6.64 21.26 -0.30
C ASN A 57 -7.64 21.25 -1.47
N ASP A 58 -7.76 20.13 -2.17
CA ASP A 58 -8.74 19.96 -3.25
C ASP A 58 -10.17 20.16 -2.73
N MET A 59 -10.52 19.55 -1.60
CA MET A 59 -11.84 19.72 -0.96
C MET A 59 -12.12 21.17 -0.58
N GLN A 60 -11.10 21.91 -0.14
CA GLN A 60 -11.23 23.33 0.19
C GLN A 60 -11.44 24.19 -1.06
N SER A 61 -10.72 23.91 -2.14
CA SER A 61 -10.91 24.57 -3.43
C SER A 61 -12.28 24.29 -4.02
N GLU A 62 -12.72 23.03 -3.99
CA GLU A 62 -14.03 22.60 -4.45
C GLU A 62 -15.16 23.30 -3.68
N LYS A 63 -15.04 23.36 -2.35
CA LYS A 63 -15.97 24.11 -1.50
C LYS A 63 -16.07 25.58 -1.92
N THR A 64 -14.93 26.25 -2.13
CA THR A 64 -14.92 27.66 -2.54
C THR A 64 -15.59 27.86 -3.90
N ALA A 65 -15.26 27.02 -4.89
CA ALA A 65 -15.88 27.08 -6.21
C ALA A 65 -17.40 26.86 -6.17
N MET A 66 -17.87 25.92 -5.35
CA MET A 66 -19.32 25.71 -5.16
C MET A 66 -19.99 26.89 -4.46
N ILE A 67 -19.33 27.54 -3.49
CA ILE A 67 -19.86 28.75 -2.84
C ILE A 67 -20.02 29.87 -3.87
N GLU A 68 -19.01 30.09 -4.71
CA GLU A 68 -19.02 31.11 -5.75
C GLU A 68 -20.11 30.84 -6.80
N SER A 69 -20.19 29.61 -7.30
CA SER A 69 -21.21 29.20 -8.27
C SER A 69 -22.63 29.29 -7.70
N PHE A 70 -22.81 28.96 -6.41
CA PHE A 70 -24.09 29.12 -5.72
C PHE A 70 -24.46 30.60 -5.54
N ALA A 71 -23.51 31.44 -5.14
CA ALA A 71 -23.72 32.88 -4.99
C ALA A 71 -23.99 33.59 -6.33
N ALA A 72 -23.39 33.10 -7.42
CA ALA A 72 -23.63 33.57 -8.78
C ALA A 72 -25.00 33.12 -9.34
N GLY A 73 -25.70 32.19 -8.65
CA GLY A 73 -26.97 31.63 -9.10
C GLY A 73 -26.84 30.58 -10.21
N GLU A 74 -25.61 30.18 -10.56
CA GLU A 74 -25.34 29.14 -11.56
C GLU A 74 -25.67 27.74 -11.04
N ASN A 75 -25.50 27.51 -9.74
CA ASN A 75 -25.81 26.25 -9.08
C ASN A 75 -26.80 26.47 -7.94
N THR A 76 -27.96 25.80 -7.97
CA THR A 76 -29.01 25.93 -6.94
C THR A 76 -29.01 24.77 -5.95
N ASN A 77 -28.09 23.81 -6.08
CA ASN A 77 -28.02 22.65 -5.20
C ASN A 77 -27.38 22.98 -3.84
N VAL A 78 -28.16 23.61 -2.97
CA VAL A 78 -27.75 23.96 -1.60
C VAL A 78 -27.35 22.73 -0.77
N HIS A 79 -27.95 21.56 -1.02
CA HIS A 79 -27.65 20.35 -0.26
C HIS A 79 -26.24 19.85 -0.54
N GLU A 80 -25.84 19.82 -1.80
CA GLU A 80 -24.51 19.42 -2.23
C GLU A 80 -23.43 20.41 -1.75
N LEU A 81 -23.73 21.71 -1.78
CA LEU A 81 -22.89 22.74 -1.17
C LEU A 81 -22.70 22.47 0.33
N MET A 82 -23.79 22.28 1.09
CA MET A 82 -23.71 22.02 2.53
C MET A 82 -22.91 20.76 2.84
N ILE A 83 -23.12 19.67 2.11
CA ILE A 83 -22.37 18.42 2.27
C ILE A 83 -20.88 18.68 2.01
N THR A 84 -20.54 19.43 0.97
CA THR A 84 -19.14 19.70 0.62
C THR A 84 -18.47 20.60 1.64
N MET A 85 -19.17 21.63 2.15
CA MET A 85 -18.70 22.45 3.25
C MET A 85 -18.43 21.64 4.51
N GLN A 86 -19.33 20.71 4.87
CA GLN A 86 -19.16 19.82 6.01
C GLN A 86 -17.97 18.87 5.83
N LYS A 87 -17.83 18.26 4.64
CA LYS A 87 -16.70 17.37 4.32
C LYS A 87 -15.36 18.10 4.43
N ALA A 88 -15.25 19.26 3.78
CA ALA A 88 -14.02 20.05 3.79
C ALA A 88 -13.67 20.53 5.21
N GLY A 89 -14.68 20.96 5.99
CA GLY A 89 -14.49 21.36 7.40
C GLY A 89 -14.03 20.20 8.28
N LEU A 90 -14.67 19.03 8.17
CA LEU A 90 -14.28 17.83 8.91
C LEU A 90 -12.86 17.39 8.55
N ALA A 91 -12.53 17.36 7.26
CA ALA A 91 -11.20 16.99 6.77
C ALA A 91 -10.10 17.93 7.31
N MET A 92 -10.38 19.24 7.37
CA MET A 92 -9.47 20.22 7.95
C MET A 92 -9.28 20.06 9.46
N ASN A 93 -10.36 19.76 10.19
CA ASN A 93 -10.30 19.46 11.63
C ASN A 93 -9.45 18.22 11.90
N MET A 94 -9.65 17.15 11.13
CA MET A 94 -8.83 15.94 11.22
C MET A 94 -7.36 16.22 10.92
N THR A 95 -7.07 16.99 9.88
CA THR A 95 -5.72 17.41 9.53
C THR A 95 -5.03 18.17 10.67
N SER A 96 -5.77 19.08 11.32
CA SER A 96 -5.26 19.83 12.47
C SER A 96 -4.98 18.92 13.67
N ALA A 97 -5.84 17.92 13.92
CA ALA A 97 -5.62 16.93 14.96
C ALA A 97 -4.35 16.09 14.69
N VAL A 98 -4.16 15.63 13.45
CA VAL A 98 -2.95 14.89 13.05
C VAL A 98 -1.71 15.75 13.20
N ARG A 99 -1.73 17.00 12.73
CA ARG A 99 -0.64 17.97 12.92
C ARG A 99 -0.27 18.11 14.40
N GLY A 100 -1.28 18.24 15.27
CA GLY A 100 -1.08 18.30 16.71
C GLY A 100 -0.39 17.05 17.25
N LYS A 101 -0.85 15.85 16.86
CA LYS A 101 -0.24 14.58 17.28
C LYS A 101 1.20 14.42 16.82
N VAL A 102 1.53 14.84 15.59
CA VAL A 102 2.89 14.82 15.07
C VAL A 102 3.79 15.75 15.89
N LEU A 103 3.32 16.97 16.20
CA LEU A 103 4.07 17.90 17.03
C LEU A 103 4.29 17.35 18.44
N SER A 104 3.28 16.73 19.05
CA SER A 104 3.41 16.09 20.36
C SER A 104 4.39 14.92 20.33
N ALA A 105 4.36 14.09 19.29
CA ALA A 105 5.31 12.98 19.14
C ALA A 105 6.75 13.49 19.02
N TYR A 106 6.97 14.58 18.26
CA TYR A 106 8.27 15.23 18.18
C TYR A 106 8.72 15.77 19.55
N GLN A 107 7.83 16.45 20.27
CA GLN A 107 8.11 16.96 21.62
C GLN A 107 8.44 15.84 22.61
N GLU A 108 7.76 14.69 22.53
CA GLU A 108 7.99 13.54 23.39
C GLU A 108 9.37 12.92 23.15
N ILE A 109 9.77 12.74 21.89
CA ILE A 109 11.12 12.25 21.53
C ILE A 109 12.19 13.18 22.09
N MET A 110 11.99 14.49 22.02
CA MET A 110 12.92 15.47 22.61
C MET A 110 12.96 15.44 24.15
N ARG A 111 11.88 14.98 24.79
CA ARG A 111 11.76 14.86 26.25
C ARG A 111 12.27 13.54 26.80
N MET A 112 12.42 12.52 25.96
CA MET A 112 13.17 11.31 26.32
C MET A 112 14.64 11.70 26.47
N GLN A 113 15.00 12.12 27.67
CA GLN A 113 16.39 12.25 28.07
C GLN A 113 16.99 10.84 28.05
N PHE A 114 17.98 10.63 27.18
CA PHE A 114 18.84 9.44 27.22
C PHE A 114 19.70 9.45 28.49
#